data_AF-A0A6L3EQ27-F1
#
_entry.id   AF-A0A6L3EQ27-F1
#
_cell.length_a   1.000
_cell.length_b   1.000
_cell.length_c   1.000
_cell.angle_alpha   90.00
_cell.angle_beta   90.00
_cell.angle_gamma   90.00
#
_symmetry.space_group_name_H-M   'P 1'
#
loop_
_entity.id
_entity.type
_entity.pdbx_description
1 polymer ?
#
loop_
_entity_poly.entity_id
_entity_poly.type
_entity_poly.pdbx_seq_one_letter_code
_entity_poly.pdbx_strand_id
1 'polypeptide(L)' 'TGFDGQEVVEKDFALKYSRIRATPVFACFDADGNLLTRYTGAVKNVDEFMLLGEYVIGGHYKNTRFNAFKRNRLSS' A
#
# COMPACT_ATOMS: atom_id res chain seq x y z
N THR A 1 -11.36 -21.21 12.41
CA THR A 1 -12.23 -21.36 13.60
C THR A 1 -12.01 -20.16 14.50
N GLY A 2 -13.09 -19.52 14.96
CA GLY A 2 -13.02 -18.40 15.91
C GLY A 2 -12.70 -18.87 17.33
N PHE A 3 -12.37 -17.93 18.23
CA PHE A 3 -12.12 -18.23 19.65
C PHE A 3 -13.37 -18.72 20.39
N ASP A 4 -14.53 -18.63 19.77
CA ASP A 4 -15.85 -19.13 20.20
C ASP A 4 -16.21 -20.50 19.57
N GLY A 5 -15.30 -21.10 18.80
CA GLY A 5 -15.51 -22.41 18.19
C GLY A 5 -16.41 -22.41 16.95
N GLN A 6 -16.82 -21.25 16.43
CA GLN A 6 -17.58 -21.19 15.17
C GLN A 6 -16.65 -21.26 13.95
N GLU A 7 -17.08 -21.96 12.90
CA GLU A 7 -16.45 -21.89 11.58
C GLU A 7 -16.75 -20.52 10.95
N VAL A 8 -15.74 -19.66 10.95
CA VAL A 8 -15.76 -18.38 10.25
C VAL A 8 -14.89 -18.53 9.01
N VAL A 9 -15.42 -18.14 7.85
CA VAL A 9 -14.63 -18.01 6.61
C VAL A 9 -13.48 -17.04 6.90
N GLU A 10 -12.25 -17.38 6.50
CA GLU A 10 -11.02 -16.64 6.84
C GLU A 10 -11.12 -15.11 6.64
N LYS A 11 -11.82 -14.69 5.58
CA LYS A 11 -12.07 -13.27 5.27
C LYS A 11 -12.90 -12.56 6.35
N ASP A 12 -13.92 -13.22 6.88
CA ASP A 12 -14.80 -12.65 7.91
C ASP A 12 -14.13 -12.63 9.28
N PHE A 13 -13.22 -13.57 9.55
CA PHE A 13 -12.43 -13.58 10.79
C PHE A 13 -11.48 -12.37 10.86
N ALA A 14 -10.77 -12.07 9.77
CA ALA A 14 -9.88 -10.91 9.68
C ALA A 14 -10.63 -9.56 9.77
N LEU A 15 -11.82 -9.47 9.18
CA LEU A 15 -12.65 -8.25 9.19
C LEU A 15 -13.36 -8.01 10.54
N LYS A 16 -13.97 -9.05 11.14
CA LYS A 16 -14.78 -8.91 12.36
C LYS A 16 -13.96 -8.91 13.64
N TYR A 17 -12.95 -9.79 13.76
CA TYR A 17 -12.26 -10.02 15.03
C TYR A 17 -10.98 -9.23 15.21
N SER A 18 -10.26 -8.92 14.12
CA SER A 18 -8.93 -8.36 14.26
C SER A 18 -8.92 -6.82 14.34
N ARG A 19 -9.79 -6.09 13.62
CA ARG A 19 -9.61 -4.63 13.39
C ARG A 19 -8.14 -4.25 13.06
N ILE A 20 -7.34 -5.22 12.59
CA ILE A 20 -5.90 -5.04 12.36
C ILE A 20 -5.79 -4.22 11.09
N ARG A 21 -5.74 -2.91 11.27
CA ARG A 21 -5.14 -1.98 10.32
C ARG A 21 -3.66 -1.85 10.67
N ALA A 22 -2.90 -2.95 10.62
CA ALA A 22 -1.48 -2.81 10.34
C ALA A 22 -1.41 -2.36 8.88
N THR A 23 -1.70 -1.08 8.63
CA THR A 23 -1.70 -0.54 7.29
C THR A 23 -0.27 -0.64 6.80
N PRO A 24 0.02 -1.48 5.79
CA PRO A 24 1.39 -1.65 5.34
C PRO A 24 1.92 -0.30 4.89
N VAL A 25 3.19 -0.07 5.22
CA VAL A 25 3.89 1.16 4.89
C VAL A 25 5.04 0.79 3.98
N PHE A 26 5.04 1.37 2.79
CA PHE A 26 6.19 1.36 1.90
C PHE A 26 6.96 2.65 2.14
N ALA A 27 8.19 2.53 2.64
CA ALA A 27 9.13 3.64 2.80
C ALA A 27 10.28 3.45 1.82
N CYS A 28 10.56 4.48 1.03
CA CYS A 28 11.66 4.49 0.07
C CYS A 28 12.72 5.47 0.54
N PHE A 29 13.98 5.05 0.47
CA PHE A 29 15.13 5.83 0.92
C PHE A 29 16.10 6.05 -0.23
N ASP A 30 16.91 7.11 -0.16
CA ASP A 30 18.06 7.27 -1.04
C ASP A 30 19.25 6.41 -0.58
N ALA A 31 20.36 6.51 -1.32
CA ALA A 31 21.59 5.78 -1.01
C ALA A 31 22.22 6.19 0.33
N ASP A 32 21.92 7.41 0.81
CA ASP A 32 22.42 7.95 2.07
C ASP A 32 21.48 7.63 3.25
N GLY A 33 20.36 6.95 2.98
CA GLY A 33 19.36 6.57 3.99
C GLY A 33 18.33 7.65 4.31
N ASN A 34 18.27 8.74 3.54
CA ASN A 34 17.23 9.76 3.71
C ASN A 34 15.90 9.28 3.13
N LEU A 35 14.81 9.55 3.84
CA LEU A 35 13.46 9.18 3.40
C LEU A 35 13.04 10.01 2.17
N LEU A 36 12.79 9.34 1.04
CA LEU A 36 12.29 9.95 -0.19
C LEU A 36 10.76 10.10 -0.15
N THR A 37 10.06 9.01 0.14
CA THR A 37 8.60 9.00 0.17
C THR A 37 8.08 7.85 1.02
N ARG A 38 6.86 8.05 1.55
CA ARG A 38 6.11 7.04 2.29
C ARG A 38 4.74 6.85 1.65
N TYR A 39 4.40 5.62 1.30
CA TYR A 39 3.05 5.23 0.93
C TYR A 39 2.45 4.37 2.04
N THR A 40 1.37 4.86 2.66
CA THR A 40 0.63 4.16 3.71
C THR A 40 -0.63 3.58 3.10
N GLY A 41 -0.71 2.26 3.04
CA GLY A 41 -1.80 1.55 2.40
C GLY A 41 -1.32 0.27 1.73
N ALA A 42 -2.23 -0.67 1.54
CA ALA A 42 -1.95 -1.82 0.69
C ALA A 42 -1.89 -1.37 -0.78
N VAL A 43 -0.95 -1.94 -1.53
CA VAL A 43 -1.04 -2.02 -2.99
C VAL A 43 -2.00 -3.16 -3.35
N LYS A 44 -2.85 -2.95 -4.35
CA LYS A 44 -3.93 -3.90 -4.69
C LYS A 44 -3.44 -5.11 -5.47
N ASN A 45 -2.41 -4.93 -6.31
CA ASN A 45 -1.86 -5.95 -7.18
C ASN A 45 -0.40 -5.63 -7.55
N VAL A 46 0.22 -6.53 -8.32
CA VAL A 46 1.60 -6.38 -8.79
C VAL A 46 1.76 -5.11 -9.64
N ASP A 47 0.79 -4.77 -10.49
CA ASP A 47 0.87 -3.58 -11.34
C ASP A 47 0.91 -2.28 -10.53
N GLU A 48 0.10 -2.17 -9.47
CA GLU A 48 0.13 -1.00 -8.57
C GLU A 48 1.45 -0.92 -7.79
N PHE A 49 2.05 -2.07 -7.44
CA PHE A 49 3.38 -2.11 -6.84
C PHE A 49 4.46 -1.62 -7.81
N MET A 50 4.42 -2.07 -9.06
CA MET A 50 5.36 -1.60 -10.09
C MET A 50 5.20 -0.10 -10.36
N LEU A 51 3.96 0.39 -10.40
CA LEU A 51 3.66 1.82 -10.55
C LEU A 51 4.21 2.66 -9.39
N LEU A 52 4.22 2.12 -8.16
CA LEU A 52 4.87 2.77 -7.02
C LEU A 52 6.39 2.87 -7.23
N GLY A 53 7.01 1.85 -7.81
CA GLY A 53 8.42 1.89 -8.22
C GLY A 53 8.70 2.97 -9.26
N GLU A 54 7.90 3.03 -10.33
CA GLU A 54 7.99 4.08 -11.36
C GLU A 54 7.85 5.48 -10.77
N TYR A 55 6.90 5.66 -9.85
CA TYR A 55 6.69 6.92 -9.13
C TYR A 55 7.93 7.39 -8.35
N VAL A 56 8.64 6.46 -7.71
CA VAL A 56 9.87 6.75 -6.95
C VAL A 56 11.04 7.02 -7.89
N ILE A 57 11.29 6.14 -8.85
CA ILE A 57 12.41 6.25 -9.81
C ILE A 57 12.29 7.54 -10.64
N GLY A 58 11.08 7.87 -11.09
CA GLY A 58 10.81 9.10 -11.85
C GLY A 58 10.81 10.38 -11.00
N GLY A 59 11.02 10.29 -9.68
CA GLY A 59 11.06 11.46 -8.80
C GLY A 59 9.71 12.17 -8.63
N HIS A 60 8.61 11.53 -9.01
CA HIS A 60 7.27 12.14 -9.02
C HIS A 60 6.79 12.57 -7.62
N TYR A 61 7.33 11.94 -6.56
CA TYR A 61 7.07 12.31 -5.17
C TYR A 61 7.44 13.75 -4.80
N LYS A 62 8.30 14.39 -5.58
CA LYS A 62 8.68 15.80 -5.39
C LYS A 62 7.54 16.77 -5.76
N ASN A 63 6.65 16.35 -6.66
CA ASN A 63 5.65 17.23 -7.27
C ASN A 63 4.20 16.79 -7.01
N THR A 64 3.96 15.49 -6.80
CA THR A 64 2.61 14.94 -6.65
C THR A 64 2.56 13.77 -5.68
N ARG A 65 1.37 13.53 -5.09
CA ARG A 65 1.12 12.36 -4.24
C ARG A 65 0.88 11.13 -5.11
N PHE A 66 1.33 9.96 -4.66
CA PHE A 66 1.15 8.70 -5.39
C PHE A 66 -0.30 8.42 -5.82
N ASN A 67 -1.30 8.71 -4.98
CA ASN A 67 -2.72 8.53 -5.34
C ASN A 67 -3.18 9.38 -6.52
N ALA A 68 -2.64 10.59 -6.68
CA ALA A 68 -2.94 11.47 -7.82
C ALA A 68 -2.19 11.00 -9.07
N PHE A 69 -0.91 10.65 -8.93
CA PHE A 69 -0.10 10.05 -9.99
C PHE A 69 -0.76 8.80 -10.58
N LYS A 70 -1.20 7.88 -9.70
CA LYS A 70 -1.92 6.65 -10.06
C LYS A 70 -3.19 6.93 -10.85
N ARG A 71 -3.98 7.92 -10.44
CA ARG A 71 -5.22 8.29 -11.13
C ARG A 71 -4.94 8.78 -12.54
N ASN A 72 -3.93 9.62 -12.72
CA ASN A 72 -3.57 10.15 -14.03
C ASN A 72 -3.11 9.03 -14.98
N ARG A 73 -2.31 8.08 -14.48
CA ARG A 73 -1.80 6.94 -15.28
C ARG A 73 -2.90 5.96 -15.69
N LEU A 74 -3.90 5.73 -14.84
CA LEU A 74 -5.06 4.88 -15.15
C LEU A 74 -6.08 5.55 -16.06
N SER A 75 -5.99 6.87 -16.26
CA SER A 75 -6.87 7.65 -17.14
C SER A 75 -6.26 7.89 -18.53
N SER A 76 -5.02 7.44 -18.75
CA SER A 76 -4.27 7.55 -20.01
C SER A 76 -4.25 6.20 -20.72
#